data_AF-A0A7V9GFD9-F1
#
_entry.id   AF-A0A7V9GFD9-F1
#
_cell.length_a   1.000
_cell.length_b   1.000
_cell.length_c   1.000
_cell.angle_alpha   90.00
_cell.angle_beta   90.00
_cell.angle_gamma   90.00
#
_symmetry.space_group_name_H-M   'P 1'
#
loop_
_entity.id
_entity.type
_entity.pdbx_description
1 polymer ?
#
loop_
_entity_poly.entity_id
_entity_poly.type
_entity_poly.pdbx_seq_one_letter_code
_entity_poly.pdbx_strand_id
1 'polypeptide(L)'
;MARAPDPAPPVPPVLGDPETDGWAGAAARLAEALDGVEGWLPTAQAARLHSAAAAVRAGGRIVEIGSFRGRSTIALALGAGDDVEVVAIDPHAGNDRGPQELDGYEAEAAADHEVFLANLAAASVGGRVRHVRHPSAAAHAEVSGAVDVLFVDGAHRYGPARDDLRHWGARVADGGQLLVHDCFSSIGVTLALLRILTPSSGWCWLGRTGSLAAWERTPVGGAAARVGNVAAQLAQLGWFAGNVVRKVLIAAGLRRGPWPH
;
A
#
# COMPACT_ATOMS: atom_id res chain seq x y z
N MET A 1 2.41 -15.00 44.61
CA MET A 1 1.13 -14.69 43.94
C MET A 1 1.46 -14.30 42.51
N ALA A 2 1.10 -15.12 41.53
CA ALA A 2 1.39 -14.85 40.12
C ALA A 2 0.46 -13.74 39.60
N ARG A 3 1.05 -12.70 39.00
CA ARG A 3 0.32 -11.59 38.39
C ARG A 3 -0.50 -12.13 37.22
N ALA A 4 -1.79 -11.80 37.16
CA ALA A 4 -2.64 -12.17 36.03
C ALA A 4 -2.05 -11.60 34.73
N PRO A 5 -2.08 -12.34 33.60
CA PRO A 5 -1.63 -11.82 32.32
C PRO A 5 -2.49 -10.61 31.93
N ASP A 6 -1.85 -9.58 31.38
CA ASP A 6 -2.55 -8.41 30.83
C ASP A 6 -3.58 -8.89 29.78
N PRO A 7 -4.77 -8.26 29.72
CA PRO A 7 -5.74 -8.58 28.70
C PRO A 7 -5.11 -8.37 27.32
N ALA A 8 -5.34 -9.33 26.42
CA ALA A 8 -4.91 -9.20 25.03
C ALA A 8 -5.38 -7.85 24.47
N PRO A 9 -4.52 -7.12 23.73
CA PRO A 9 -4.95 -5.90 23.07
C PRO A 9 -6.19 -6.21 22.22
N PRO A 10 -7.18 -5.31 22.17
CA PRO A 10 -8.38 -5.53 21.38
C PRO A 10 -7.94 -5.83 19.94
N VAL A 11 -8.40 -6.97 19.42
CA VAL A 11 -8.27 -7.28 17.99
C VAL A 11 -8.92 -6.09 17.27
N PRO A 12 -8.19 -5.33 16.43
CA PRO A 12 -8.82 -4.27 15.66
C PRO A 12 -9.97 -4.90 14.88
N PRO A 13 -11.15 -4.26 14.85
CA PRO A 13 -12.31 -4.85 14.19
C PRO A 13 -11.87 -5.28 12.80
N VAL A 14 -12.08 -6.57 12.47
CA VAL A 14 -12.18 -6.98 11.08
C VAL A 14 -13.17 -6.01 10.48
N LEU A 15 -12.71 -5.17 9.55
CA LEU A 15 -13.50 -4.07 8.97
C LEU A 15 -14.91 -4.59 8.68
N GLY A 16 -15.82 -4.22 9.57
CA GLY A 16 -17.22 -4.61 9.52
C GLY A 16 -17.87 -3.94 8.32
N ASP A 17 -18.98 -4.51 7.90
CA ASP A 17 -19.73 -4.14 6.71
C ASP A 17 -19.83 -2.62 6.45
N PRO A 18 -19.81 -2.20 5.17
CA PRO A 18 -19.85 -0.80 4.74
C PRO A 18 -21.17 -0.04 5.06
N GLU A 19 -22.05 -0.58 5.90
CA GLU A 19 -23.39 -0.05 6.22
C GLU A 19 -23.42 0.87 7.46
N THR A 20 -22.46 1.78 7.60
CA THR A 20 -22.65 2.95 8.47
C THR A 20 -22.72 4.20 7.62
N ASP A 21 -23.76 5.02 7.80
CA ASP A 21 -24.05 6.20 6.96
C ASP A 21 -22.87 7.18 6.82
N GLY A 22 -21.95 7.18 7.79
CA GLY A 22 -20.71 7.96 7.75
C GLY A 22 -19.66 7.43 6.76
N TRP A 23 -19.55 6.11 6.59
CA TRP A 23 -18.62 5.49 5.64
C TRP A 23 -19.06 5.69 4.20
N ALA A 24 -20.35 5.53 3.90
CA ALA A 24 -20.88 5.75 2.55
C ALA A 24 -20.61 7.20 2.07
N GLY A 25 -20.82 8.18 2.95
CA GLY A 25 -20.50 9.59 2.67
C GLY A 25 -19.00 9.89 2.57
N ALA A 26 -18.15 9.23 3.36
CA ALA A 26 -16.70 9.36 3.25
C ALA A 26 -16.16 8.73 1.95
N ALA A 27 -16.66 7.53 1.59
CA ALA A 27 -16.29 6.82 0.37
C ALA A 27 -16.74 7.58 -0.89
N ALA A 28 -17.92 8.21 -0.87
CA ALA A 28 -18.39 9.06 -1.97
C ALA A 28 -17.50 10.30 -2.17
N ARG A 29 -17.15 11.01 -1.09
CA ARG A 29 -16.24 12.17 -1.16
C ARG A 29 -14.84 11.78 -1.63
N LEU A 30 -14.34 10.63 -1.19
CA LEU A 30 -13.07 10.10 -1.69
C LEU A 30 -13.15 9.72 -3.16
N ALA A 31 -14.25 9.10 -3.60
CA ALA A 31 -14.45 8.78 -5.01
C ALA A 31 -14.47 10.03 -5.88
N GLU A 32 -15.15 11.09 -5.44
CA GLU A 32 -15.20 12.39 -6.11
C GLU A 32 -13.81 13.05 -6.18
N ALA A 33 -13.06 13.08 -5.07
CA ALA A 33 -11.72 13.65 -5.04
C ALA A 33 -10.71 12.90 -5.93
N LEU A 34 -10.98 11.63 -6.21
CA LEU A 34 -10.15 10.80 -7.07
C LEU A 34 -10.70 10.71 -8.49
N ASP A 35 -11.83 11.33 -8.81
CA ASP A 35 -12.39 11.29 -10.16
C ASP A 35 -11.43 11.99 -11.14
N GLY A 36 -11.23 11.40 -12.31
CA GLY A 36 -10.26 11.87 -13.30
C GLY A 36 -8.77 11.75 -12.92
N VAL A 37 -8.42 11.37 -11.69
CA VAL A 37 -7.03 11.12 -11.29
C VAL A 37 -6.61 9.73 -11.74
N GLU A 38 -5.77 9.67 -12.78
CA GLU A 38 -5.29 8.40 -13.34
C GLU A 38 -4.43 7.61 -12.33
N GLY A 39 -4.61 6.29 -12.34
CA GLY A 39 -3.86 5.34 -11.53
C GLY A 39 -4.62 4.03 -11.30
N TRP A 40 -3.90 2.94 -11.04
CA TRP A 40 -4.48 1.60 -10.86
C TRP A 40 -4.91 1.32 -9.42
N LEU A 41 -5.74 2.19 -8.84
CA LEU A 41 -6.20 2.06 -7.46
C LEU A 41 -7.73 2.16 -7.38
N PRO A 42 -8.45 1.01 -7.38
CA PRO A 42 -9.90 0.99 -7.22
C PRO A 42 -10.34 1.73 -5.95
N THR A 43 -11.51 2.36 -5.98
CA THR A 43 -12.02 3.20 -4.87
C THR A 43 -12.04 2.45 -3.53
N ALA A 44 -12.39 1.16 -3.50
CA ALA A 44 -12.37 0.37 -2.27
C ALA A 44 -10.96 0.20 -1.67
N GLN A 45 -9.92 0.16 -2.52
CA GLN A 45 -8.53 0.10 -2.09
C GLN A 45 -8.04 1.47 -1.63
N ALA A 46 -8.38 2.53 -2.36
CA ALA A 46 -8.12 3.91 -1.94
C ALA A 46 -8.75 4.21 -0.57
N ALA A 47 -9.97 3.74 -0.34
CA ALA A 47 -10.67 3.89 0.93
C ALA A 47 -9.96 3.15 2.08
N ARG A 48 -9.31 2.01 1.80
CA ARG A 48 -8.46 1.32 2.78
C ARG A 48 -7.20 2.12 3.11
N LEU A 49 -6.54 2.73 2.12
CA LEU A 49 -5.40 3.64 2.35
C LEU A 49 -5.81 4.85 3.19
N HIS A 50 -6.94 5.48 2.85
CA HIS A 50 -7.50 6.60 3.59
C HIS A 50 -7.77 6.23 5.05
N SER A 51 -8.39 5.08 5.31
CA SER A 51 -8.65 4.61 6.68
C SER A 51 -7.36 4.32 7.46
N ALA A 52 -6.33 3.77 6.82
CA ALA A 52 -5.02 3.57 7.45
C ALA A 52 -4.38 4.92 7.82
N ALA A 53 -4.45 5.90 6.92
CA ALA A 53 -3.96 7.25 7.16
C ALA A 53 -4.71 7.96 8.31
N ALA A 54 -6.03 7.80 8.38
CA ALA A 54 -6.87 8.38 9.43
C ALA A 54 -6.59 7.83 10.84
N ALA A 55 -5.97 6.64 10.94
CA ALA A 55 -5.56 6.06 12.21
C ALA A 55 -4.22 6.63 12.74
N VAL A 56 -3.51 7.43 11.94
CA VAL A 56 -2.21 8.01 12.34
C VAL A 56 -2.43 9.19 13.29
N ARG A 57 -1.83 9.08 14.48
CA ARG A 57 -1.84 10.15 15.50
C ARG A 57 -1.07 11.39 15.04
N ALA A 58 -1.40 12.54 15.62
CA ALA A 58 -0.67 13.79 15.41
C ALA A 58 0.84 13.63 15.62
N GLY A 59 1.65 14.23 14.74
CA GLY A 59 3.10 14.08 14.70
C GLY A 59 3.60 12.74 14.15
N GLY A 60 2.70 11.88 13.67
CA GLY A 60 3.04 10.63 12.99
C GLY A 60 3.44 10.84 11.52
N ARG A 61 3.89 9.76 10.87
CA ARG A 61 4.37 9.78 9.49
C ARG A 61 3.77 8.68 8.64
N ILE A 62 3.37 9.07 7.43
CA ILE A 62 2.98 8.20 6.32
C ILE A 62 4.06 8.27 5.25
N VAL A 63 4.50 7.12 4.76
CA VAL A 63 5.41 7.02 3.61
C VAL A 63 4.76 6.18 2.52
N GLU A 64 4.71 6.73 1.32
CA GLU A 64 4.33 6.05 0.08
C GLU A 64 5.57 5.85 -0.80
N ILE A 65 5.71 4.67 -1.39
CA ILE A 65 6.70 4.35 -2.41
C ILE A 65 5.96 3.99 -3.69
N GLY A 66 6.19 4.75 -4.76
CA GLY A 66 5.38 4.69 -5.99
C GLY A 66 4.16 5.58 -5.86
N SER A 67 4.22 6.76 -6.46
CA SER A 67 3.17 7.78 -6.37
C SER A 67 2.51 8.04 -7.72
N PHE A 68 3.20 7.73 -8.83
CA PHE A 68 2.72 7.92 -10.19
C PHE A 68 2.05 9.30 -10.36
N ARG A 69 0.76 9.35 -10.72
CA ARG A 69 -0.01 10.59 -10.90
C ARG A 69 -0.79 11.02 -9.65
N GLY A 70 -0.51 10.41 -8.50
CA GLY A 70 -0.94 10.91 -7.18
C GLY A 70 -2.26 10.35 -6.65
N ARG A 71 -2.86 9.35 -7.32
CA ARG A 71 -4.17 8.80 -6.91
C ARG A 71 -4.16 8.25 -5.47
N SER A 72 -3.18 7.42 -5.13
CA SER A 72 -2.97 6.90 -3.77
C SER A 72 -2.50 7.99 -2.81
N THR A 73 -1.61 8.88 -3.26
CA THR A 73 -1.12 10.01 -2.48
C THR A 73 -2.25 10.92 -1.99
N ILE A 74 -3.22 11.24 -2.85
CA ILE A 74 -4.41 12.02 -2.51
C ILE A 74 -5.24 11.27 -1.47
N ALA A 75 -5.47 9.96 -1.65
CA ALA A 75 -6.23 9.17 -0.70
C ALA A 75 -5.58 9.14 0.71
N LEU A 76 -4.25 9.02 0.77
CA LEU A 76 -3.48 9.08 2.01
C LEU A 76 -3.54 10.48 2.64
N ALA A 77 -3.32 11.53 1.86
CA ALA A 77 -3.31 12.91 2.35
C ALA A 77 -4.68 13.39 2.86
N LEU A 78 -5.77 12.99 2.20
CA LEU A 78 -7.13 13.29 2.65
C LEU A 78 -7.51 12.54 3.93
N GLY A 79 -6.96 11.33 4.13
CA GLY A 79 -7.19 10.55 5.36
C GLY A 79 -6.36 11.03 6.54
N ALA A 80 -5.17 11.57 6.30
CA ALA A 80 -4.25 12.01 7.33
C ALA A 80 -4.78 13.23 8.12
N GLY A 81 -4.40 13.34 9.40
CA GLY A 81 -4.58 14.58 10.17
C GLY A 81 -3.61 15.68 9.73
N ASP A 82 -3.91 16.95 10.07
CA ASP A 82 -3.10 18.10 9.62
C ASP A 82 -1.65 18.07 10.15
N ASP A 83 -1.44 17.50 11.34
CA ASP A 83 -0.12 17.34 11.96
C ASP A 83 0.61 16.05 11.56
N VAL A 84 0.09 15.30 10.59
CA VAL A 84 0.71 14.06 10.10
C VAL A 84 1.53 14.35 8.85
N GLU A 85 2.78 13.93 8.84
CA GLU A 85 3.65 14.07 7.67
C GLU A 85 3.31 13.00 6.64
N VAL A 86 2.97 13.43 5.41
CA VAL A 86 2.78 12.51 4.27
C VAL A 86 3.94 12.68 3.31
N VAL A 87 4.73 11.61 3.14
CA VAL A 87 5.87 11.58 2.23
C VAL A 87 5.58 10.69 1.03
N ALA A 88 5.59 11.26 -0.15
CA ALA A 88 5.44 10.57 -1.43
C ALA A 88 6.82 10.36 -2.05
N ILE A 89 7.24 9.11 -2.27
CA ILE A 89 8.54 8.77 -2.84
C ILE A 89 8.33 8.19 -4.23
N ASP A 90 8.72 8.95 -5.25
CA ASP A 90 8.67 8.49 -6.62
C ASP A 90 9.70 9.26 -7.48
N PRO A 91 10.67 8.57 -8.12
CA PRO A 91 11.65 9.24 -8.96
C PRO A 91 11.00 9.96 -10.16
N HIS A 92 9.80 9.55 -10.59
CA HIS A 92 9.19 9.95 -11.85
C HIS A 92 10.24 9.86 -12.97
N ALA A 93 10.78 8.65 -13.13
CA ALA A 93 11.76 8.29 -14.15
C ALA A 93 11.17 7.39 -15.27
N GLY A 94 9.84 7.13 -15.21
CA GLY A 94 9.07 6.53 -16.29
C GLY A 94 9.19 5.01 -16.40
N ASN A 95 9.91 4.37 -15.47
CA ASN A 95 10.08 2.93 -15.40
C ASN A 95 9.07 2.30 -14.42
N ASP A 96 8.62 1.07 -14.71
CA ASP A 96 7.69 0.32 -13.84
C ASP A 96 6.40 1.11 -13.55
N ARG A 97 5.88 1.82 -14.57
CA ARG A 97 4.74 2.74 -14.45
C ARG A 97 3.43 2.02 -14.13
N GLY A 98 3.30 0.78 -14.58
CA GLY A 98 2.07 0.00 -14.46
C GLY A 98 2.14 -1.32 -15.23
N PRO A 99 0.99 -2.02 -15.39
CA PRO A 99 0.93 -3.29 -16.10
C PRO A 99 1.55 -3.20 -17.49
N GLN A 100 2.59 -4.00 -17.73
CA GLN A 100 3.33 -4.08 -19.01
C GLN A 100 4.22 -2.87 -19.35
N GLU A 101 4.36 -1.88 -18.46
CA GLU A 101 5.20 -0.70 -18.65
C GLU A 101 6.46 -0.74 -17.75
N LEU A 102 7.33 -1.73 -17.98
CA LEU A 102 8.50 -1.98 -17.12
C LEU A 102 9.74 -1.13 -17.48
N ASP A 103 9.79 -0.62 -18.70
CA ASP A 103 10.92 0.13 -19.26
C ASP A 103 10.67 1.64 -19.18
N GLY A 104 11.75 2.40 -18.93
CA GLY A 104 11.69 3.84 -18.70
C GLY A 104 11.68 4.66 -19.97
N TYR A 105 10.77 5.62 -20.07
CA TYR A 105 10.79 6.67 -21.08
C TYR A 105 10.78 8.05 -20.39
N GLU A 106 11.87 8.81 -20.57
CA GLU A 106 12.19 10.01 -19.79
C GLU A 106 11.18 11.17 -19.99
N ALA A 107 10.63 11.31 -21.20
CA ALA A 107 9.66 12.36 -21.50
C ALA A 107 8.31 12.10 -20.80
N GLU A 108 7.85 10.86 -20.83
CA GLU A 108 6.63 10.40 -20.18
C GLU A 108 6.76 10.48 -18.65
N ALA A 109 7.98 10.30 -18.14
CA ALA A 109 8.31 10.47 -16.73
C ALA A 109 8.18 11.91 -16.24
N ALA A 110 8.69 12.87 -17.03
CA ALA A 110 8.54 14.29 -16.74
C ALA A 110 7.07 14.72 -16.76
N ALA A 111 6.31 14.23 -17.74
CA ALA A 111 4.88 14.48 -17.85
C ALA A 111 4.10 13.95 -16.63
N ASP A 112 4.42 12.76 -16.12
CA ASP A 112 3.75 12.23 -14.93
C ASP A 112 4.00 13.09 -13.70
N HIS A 113 5.21 13.58 -13.53
CA HIS A 113 5.55 14.44 -12.40
C HIS A 113 4.76 15.75 -12.44
N GLU A 114 4.61 16.36 -13.61
CA GLU A 114 3.78 17.56 -13.78
C GLU A 114 2.30 17.26 -13.48
N VAL A 115 1.77 16.13 -13.97
CA VAL A 115 0.41 15.68 -13.69
C VAL A 115 0.20 15.36 -12.22
N PHE A 116 1.18 14.72 -11.56
CA PHE A 116 1.18 14.46 -10.13
C PHE A 116 1.00 15.75 -9.32
N LEU A 117 1.84 16.75 -9.58
CA LEU A 117 1.75 18.05 -8.91
C LEU A 117 0.41 18.76 -9.19
N ALA A 118 -0.08 18.71 -10.44
CA ALA A 118 -1.37 19.28 -10.80
C ALA A 118 -2.54 18.60 -10.08
N ASN A 119 -2.53 17.28 -9.96
CA ASN A 119 -3.55 16.51 -9.25
C ASN A 119 -3.54 16.80 -7.75
N LEU A 120 -2.36 16.88 -7.12
CA LEU A 120 -2.27 17.27 -5.70
C LEU A 120 -2.78 18.69 -5.45
N ALA A 121 -2.51 19.62 -6.37
CA ALA A 121 -3.03 20.98 -6.30
C ALA A 121 -4.56 21.02 -6.47
N ALA A 122 -5.10 20.30 -7.46
CA ALA A 122 -6.54 20.20 -7.71
C ALA A 122 -7.29 19.60 -6.51
N ALA A 123 -6.71 18.59 -5.86
CA ALA A 123 -7.23 17.99 -4.64
C ALA A 123 -6.96 18.82 -3.36
N SER A 124 -6.30 19.98 -3.48
CA SER A 124 -5.96 20.87 -2.35
C SER A 124 -5.11 20.21 -1.25
N VAL A 125 -4.30 19.21 -1.61
CA VAL A 125 -3.41 18.49 -0.67
C VAL A 125 -1.92 18.77 -0.91
N GLY A 126 -1.56 19.52 -1.96
CA GLY A 126 -0.17 19.77 -2.32
C GLY A 126 0.69 20.36 -1.19
N GLY A 127 0.12 21.24 -0.36
CA GLY A 127 0.82 21.80 0.81
C GLY A 127 1.03 20.82 1.98
N ARG A 128 0.38 19.65 1.93
CA ARG A 128 0.43 18.61 2.97
C ARG A 128 1.31 17.42 2.59
N VAL A 129 1.77 17.36 1.35
CA VAL A 129 2.56 16.25 0.82
C VAL A 129 3.99 16.71 0.57
N ARG A 130 4.95 16.05 1.21
CA ARG A 130 6.36 16.16 0.88
C ARG A 130 6.69 15.16 -0.22
N HIS A 131 6.96 15.63 -1.43
CA HIS A 131 7.44 14.77 -2.53
C HIS A 131 8.97 14.62 -2.48
N VAL A 132 9.43 13.37 -2.49
CA VAL A 132 10.84 12.99 -2.58
C VAL A 132 11.06 12.34 -3.95
N ARG A 133 11.61 13.11 -4.89
CA ARG A 133 11.80 12.70 -6.28
C ARG A 133 13.07 11.88 -6.48
N HIS A 134 13.15 10.74 -5.81
CA HIS A 134 14.30 9.83 -5.86
C HIS A 134 13.84 8.36 -5.86
N PRO A 135 14.68 7.43 -6.36
CA PRO A 135 14.46 6.01 -6.14
C PRO A 135 14.36 5.69 -4.64
N SER A 136 13.52 4.73 -4.27
CA SER A 136 13.25 4.37 -2.87
C SER A 136 14.51 4.07 -2.05
N ALA A 137 15.51 3.44 -2.67
CA ALA A 137 16.79 3.16 -2.04
C ALA A 137 17.57 4.43 -1.66
N ALA A 138 17.52 5.47 -2.48
CA ALA A 138 18.21 6.74 -2.22
C ALA A 138 17.44 7.60 -1.22
N ALA A 139 16.11 7.54 -1.24
CA ALA A 139 15.21 8.31 -0.36
C ALA A 139 15.40 8.00 1.14
N HIS A 140 16.07 6.90 1.50
CA HIS A 140 16.49 6.62 2.87
C HIS A 140 17.37 7.73 3.48
N ALA A 141 18.12 8.48 2.66
CA ALA A 141 18.95 9.58 3.12
C ALA A 141 18.15 10.84 3.48
N GLU A 142 16.94 10.99 2.94
CA GLU A 142 16.13 12.21 3.06
C GLU A 142 14.97 12.07 4.04
N VAL A 143 14.41 10.87 4.15
CA VAL A 143 13.33 10.57 5.07
C VAL A 143 13.96 9.88 6.27
N SER A 144 13.96 10.53 7.43
CA SER A 144 14.51 9.99 8.68
C SER A 144 13.41 9.62 9.68
N GLY A 145 13.68 8.77 10.68
CA GLY A 145 12.72 8.42 11.73
C GLY A 145 11.73 7.28 11.41
N ALA A 146 10.85 7.01 12.36
CA ALA A 146 9.85 5.94 12.28
C ALA A 146 8.70 6.28 11.31
N VAL A 147 7.99 5.24 10.88
CA VAL A 147 6.85 5.31 9.96
C VAL A 147 5.64 4.66 10.63
N ASP A 148 4.52 5.36 10.71
CA ASP A 148 3.28 4.83 11.29
C ASP A 148 2.45 4.09 10.22
N VAL A 149 2.48 4.56 8.96
CA VAL A 149 1.92 3.85 7.80
C VAL A 149 2.90 3.86 6.64
N LEU A 150 3.25 2.66 6.15
CA LEU A 150 4.04 2.47 4.94
C LEU A 150 3.16 1.89 3.84
N PHE A 151 3.07 2.55 2.70
CA PHE A 151 2.43 2.05 1.49
C PHE A 151 3.46 1.78 0.40
N VAL A 152 3.48 0.57 -0.17
CA VAL A 152 4.42 0.15 -1.21
C VAL A 152 3.66 -0.25 -2.48
N ASP A 153 3.88 0.52 -3.55
CA ASP A 153 3.32 0.34 -4.90
C ASP A 153 4.30 0.83 -6.00
N GLY A 154 5.61 0.79 -5.72
CA GLY A 154 6.63 1.30 -6.62
C GLY A 154 7.04 0.30 -7.70
N ALA A 155 7.74 -0.76 -7.31
CA ALA A 155 8.32 -1.70 -8.26
C ALA A 155 7.64 -3.07 -8.19
N HIS A 156 7.37 -3.66 -9.36
CA HIS A 156 6.67 -4.95 -9.49
C HIS A 156 7.64 -6.13 -9.65
N ARG A 157 8.94 -5.85 -9.80
CA ARG A 157 10.01 -6.85 -9.84
C ARG A 157 10.39 -7.31 -8.43
N TYR A 158 10.72 -8.60 -8.30
CA TYR A 158 11.02 -9.24 -7.01
C TYR A 158 12.11 -8.52 -6.20
N GLY A 159 13.26 -8.19 -6.82
CA GLY A 159 14.41 -7.59 -6.11
C GLY A 159 14.06 -6.26 -5.47
N PRO A 160 13.65 -5.24 -6.26
CA PRO A 160 13.22 -3.96 -5.74
C PRO A 160 12.07 -4.06 -4.71
N ALA A 161 11.00 -4.82 -5.00
CA ALA A 161 9.89 -5.00 -4.06
C ALA A 161 10.35 -5.61 -2.73
N ARG A 162 11.20 -6.65 -2.77
CA ARG A 162 11.79 -7.25 -1.57
C ARG A 162 12.60 -6.24 -0.76
N ASP A 163 13.38 -5.40 -1.43
CA ASP A 163 14.24 -4.43 -0.77
C ASP A 163 13.42 -3.31 -0.12
N ASP A 164 12.32 -2.87 -0.73
CA ASP A 164 11.38 -1.93 -0.12
C ASP A 164 10.72 -2.55 1.11
N LEU A 165 10.15 -3.76 0.99
CA LEU A 165 9.53 -4.47 2.12
C LEU A 165 10.50 -4.72 3.27
N ARG A 166 11.78 -4.97 2.98
CA ARG A 166 12.81 -5.20 4.00
C ARG A 166 13.26 -3.90 4.66
N HIS A 167 13.73 -2.92 3.88
CA HIS A 167 14.43 -1.76 4.42
C HIS A 167 13.48 -0.68 4.91
N TRP A 168 12.42 -0.39 4.15
CA TRP A 168 11.37 0.52 4.61
C TRP A 168 10.48 -0.15 5.64
N GLY A 169 10.13 -1.43 5.45
CA GLY A 169 9.35 -2.19 6.44
C GLY A 169 10.03 -2.25 7.81
N ALA A 170 11.37 -2.30 7.89
CA ALA A 170 12.09 -2.25 9.16
C ALA A 170 11.83 -0.96 9.97
N ARG A 171 11.45 0.14 9.31
CA ARG A 171 11.21 1.45 9.91
C ARG A 171 9.77 1.67 10.37
N VAL A 172 8.87 0.75 10.04
CA VAL A 172 7.50 0.81 10.54
C VAL A 172 7.52 0.61 12.06
N ALA A 173 6.93 1.56 12.78
CA ALA A 173 6.84 1.55 14.24
C ALA A 173 5.99 0.37 14.73
N ASP A 174 6.19 -0.07 15.97
CA ASP A 174 5.31 -1.06 16.58
C ASP A 174 3.86 -0.52 16.62
N GLY A 175 2.89 -1.36 16.23
CA GLY A 175 1.49 -0.98 16.01
C GLY A 175 1.23 -0.22 14.70
N GLY A 176 2.27 0.14 13.93
CA GLY A 176 2.14 0.75 12.61
C GLY A 176 1.70 -0.24 11.54
N GLN A 177 1.27 0.27 10.39
CA GLN A 177 0.76 -0.54 9.29
C GLN A 177 1.68 -0.53 8.07
N LEU A 178 1.76 -1.68 7.41
CA LEU A 178 2.34 -1.86 6.08
C LEU A 178 1.23 -2.27 5.12
N LEU A 179 1.02 -1.50 4.07
CA LEU A 179 0.11 -1.82 2.97
C LEU A 179 0.94 -2.02 1.70
N VAL A 180 0.63 -3.06 0.95
CA VAL A 180 1.37 -3.43 -0.27
C VAL A 180 0.36 -3.71 -1.36
N HIS A 181 0.46 -2.97 -2.45
CA HIS A 181 -0.41 -3.14 -3.60
C HIS A 181 0.09 -4.27 -4.50
N ASP A 182 -0.74 -4.72 -5.44
CA ASP A 182 -0.40 -5.79 -6.39
C ASP A 182 -0.01 -7.15 -5.77
N CYS A 183 -0.30 -7.34 -4.48
CA CYS A 183 -0.11 -8.61 -3.79
C CYS A 183 -1.01 -9.69 -4.39
N PHE A 184 -0.46 -10.88 -4.63
CA PHE A 184 -1.17 -11.98 -5.26
C PHE A 184 -1.74 -11.64 -6.65
N SER A 185 -1.20 -10.60 -7.30
CA SER A 185 -1.51 -10.21 -8.67
C SER A 185 -0.23 -10.08 -9.51
N SER A 186 0.84 -9.51 -8.94
CA SER A 186 2.19 -9.49 -9.52
C SER A 186 3.04 -10.66 -9.00
N ILE A 187 3.75 -11.35 -9.89
CA ILE A 187 4.65 -12.46 -9.51
C ILE A 187 5.79 -11.94 -8.61
N GLY A 188 6.43 -10.83 -9.00
CA GLY A 188 7.58 -10.31 -8.26
C GLY A 188 7.22 -9.85 -6.86
N VAL A 189 6.13 -9.09 -6.73
CA VAL A 189 5.59 -8.64 -5.43
C VAL A 189 5.17 -9.84 -4.58
N THR A 190 4.47 -10.81 -5.18
CA THR A 190 4.00 -12.00 -4.44
C THR A 190 5.17 -12.80 -3.86
N LEU A 191 6.23 -13.00 -4.65
CA LEU A 191 7.42 -13.70 -4.17
C LEU A 191 8.15 -12.92 -3.07
N ALA A 192 8.19 -11.58 -3.15
CA ALA A 192 8.79 -10.73 -2.12
C ALA A 192 8.02 -10.84 -0.78
N LEU A 193 6.68 -10.80 -0.84
CA LEU A 193 5.76 -11.05 0.27
C LEU A 193 6.04 -12.40 0.94
N LEU A 194 6.12 -13.47 0.15
CA LEU A 194 6.26 -14.85 0.65
C LEU A 194 7.63 -15.03 1.31
N ARG A 195 8.62 -14.24 0.88
CA ARG A 195 9.97 -14.26 1.43
C ARG A 195 10.11 -13.46 2.72
N ILE A 196 9.48 -12.29 2.80
CA ILE A 196 9.73 -11.30 3.86
C ILE A 196 8.63 -11.28 4.92
N LEU A 197 7.36 -11.23 4.51
CA LEU A 197 6.24 -11.00 5.43
C LEU A 197 5.63 -12.31 5.91
N THR A 198 5.41 -13.27 5.02
CA THR A 198 4.74 -14.53 5.37
C THR A 198 5.41 -15.32 6.50
N PRO A 199 6.74 -15.54 6.52
CA PRO A 199 7.39 -16.26 7.62
C PRO A 199 7.68 -15.39 8.84
N SER A 200 7.40 -14.08 8.79
CA SER A 200 7.75 -13.16 9.87
C SER A 200 6.90 -13.39 11.11
N SER A 201 7.54 -13.34 12.28
CA SER A 201 6.84 -13.28 13.56
C SER A 201 6.52 -11.86 14.01
N GLY A 202 7.00 -10.83 13.30
CA GLY A 202 6.80 -9.41 13.63
C GLY A 202 5.69 -8.74 12.83
N TRP A 203 5.00 -9.47 11.94
CA TRP A 203 3.95 -8.93 11.09
C TRP A 203 2.66 -9.75 11.24
N CYS A 204 1.62 -9.10 11.73
CA CYS A 204 0.28 -9.67 11.82
C CYS A 204 -0.52 -9.36 10.55
N TRP A 205 -1.10 -10.37 9.91
CA TRP A 205 -1.91 -10.23 8.69
C TRP A 205 -3.26 -9.59 8.99
N LEU A 206 -3.60 -8.52 8.26
CA LEU A 206 -4.87 -7.79 8.40
C LEU A 206 -5.85 -8.03 7.23
N GLY A 207 -5.56 -8.99 6.35
CA GLY A 207 -6.38 -9.24 5.16
C GLY A 207 -6.00 -8.37 3.95
N ARG A 208 -6.87 -8.40 2.94
CA ARG A 208 -6.69 -7.68 1.68
C ARG A 208 -8.01 -7.14 1.12
N THR A 209 -7.92 -6.12 0.29
CA THR A 209 -9.00 -5.58 -0.55
C THR A 209 -8.53 -5.65 -2.00
N GLY A 210 -9.02 -6.60 -2.80
CA GLY A 210 -8.40 -6.92 -4.09
C GLY A 210 -6.93 -7.34 -3.90
N SER A 211 -6.01 -6.76 -4.64
CA SER A 211 -4.56 -6.95 -4.50
C SER A 211 -3.89 -6.06 -3.43
N LEU A 212 -4.62 -5.11 -2.82
CA LEU A 212 -4.08 -4.33 -1.70
C LEU A 212 -4.14 -5.15 -0.41
N ALA A 213 -2.99 -5.64 0.04
CA ALA A 213 -2.85 -6.38 1.29
C ALA A 213 -2.30 -5.50 2.42
N ALA A 214 -2.64 -5.81 3.67
CA ALA A 214 -2.14 -5.07 4.83
C ALA A 214 -1.65 -5.95 5.97
N TRP A 215 -0.69 -5.42 6.72
CA TRP A 215 -0.12 -6.00 7.92
C TRP A 215 0.02 -4.94 9.01
N GLU A 216 -0.06 -5.37 10.26
CA GLU A 216 0.32 -4.58 11.42
C GLU A 216 1.68 -5.04 11.95
N ARG A 217 2.54 -4.08 12.34
CA ARG A 217 3.83 -4.34 12.97
C ARG A 217 3.63 -4.70 14.44
N THR A 218 3.23 -5.94 14.67
CA THR A 218 2.98 -6.48 16.02
C THR A 218 3.47 -7.93 16.09
N PRO A 219 4.17 -8.33 17.16
CA PRO A 219 4.58 -9.71 17.35
C PRO A 219 3.39 -10.69 17.37
N VAL A 220 3.47 -11.74 16.55
CA VAL A 220 2.48 -12.82 16.53
C VAL A 220 2.76 -13.80 17.66
N GLY A 221 1.94 -13.72 18.71
CA GLY A 221 2.12 -14.44 19.97
C GLY A 221 1.86 -15.95 19.88
N GLY A 222 2.87 -16.77 20.21
CA GLY A 222 2.74 -18.23 20.30
C GLY A 222 2.82 -18.98 18.95
N ALA A 223 3.13 -20.28 19.00
CA ALA A 223 3.35 -21.08 17.80
C ALA A 223 2.08 -21.27 16.96
N ALA A 224 0.93 -21.50 17.60
CA ALA A 224 -0.34 -21.70 16.92
C ALA A 224 -0.79 -20.44 16.15
N ALA A 225 -0.67 -19.25 16.76
CA ALA A 225 -1.02 -18.01 16.07
C ALA A 225 -0.08 -17.73 14.89
N ARG A 226 1.22 -18.05 15.03
CA ARG A 226 2.17 -17.94 13.90
C ARG A 226 1.79 -18.84 12.73
N VAL A 227 1.41 -20.10 13.01
CA VAL A 227 0.91 -21.02 11.98
C VAL A 227 -0.37 -20.47 11.33
N GLY A 228 -1.31 -19.97 12.13
CA GLY A 228 -2.54 -19.33 11.62
C GLY A 228 -2.25 -18.12 10.73
N ASN A 229 -1.34 -17.24 11.14
CA ASN A 229 -0.93 -16.06 10.39
C ASN A 229 -0.28 -16.42 9.03
N VAL A 230 0.58 -17.44 9.02
CA VAL A 230 1.18 -17.99 7.80
C VAL A 230 0.09 -18.59 6.90
N ALA A 231 -0.77 -19.44 7.46
CA ALA A 231 -1.83 -20.12 6.71
C ALA A 231 -2.82 -19.14 6.08
N ALA A 232 -3.20 -18.07 6.77
CA ALA A 232 -4.08 -17.02 6.25
C ALA A 232 -3.52 -16.33 5.00
N GLN A 233 -2.20 -16.12 4.97
CA GLN A 233 -1.51 -15.55 3.80
C GLN A 233 -1.39 -16.57 2.67
N LEU A 234 -1.01 -17.82 2.97
CA LEU A 234 -0.88 -18.87 1.96
C LEU A 234 -2.22 -19.26 1.33
N ALA A 235 -3.33 -19.12 2.07
CA ALA A 235 -4.68 -19.33 1.55
C ALA A 235 -5.02 -18.41 0.36
N GLN A 236 -4.32 -17.29 0.18
CA GLN A 236 -4.52 -16.38 -0.94
C GLN A 236 -3.90 -16.88 -2.25
N LEU A 237 -3.06 -17.91 -2.23
CA LEU A 237 -2.37 -18.43 -3.42
C LEU A 237 -3.34 -19.01 -4.47
N GLY A 238 -4.52 -19.48 -4.07
CA GLY A 238 -5.57 -19.88 -5.01
C GLY A 238 -6.07 -18.70 -5.85
N TRP A 239 -6.25 -17.53 -5.23
CA TRP A 239 -6.60 -16.30 -5.93
C TRP A 239 -5.46 -15.83 -6.84
N PHE A 240 -4.21 -15.92 -6.37
CA PHE A 240 -3.01 -15.62 -7.18
C PHE A 240 -2.95 -16.47 -8.45
N ALA A 241 -3.08 -17.79 -8.33
CA ALA A 241 -3.06 -18.70 -9.47
C ALA A 241 -4.15 -18.31 -10.49
N GLY A 242 -5.36 -18.00 -10.01
CA GLY A 242 -6.45 -17.51 -10.87
C GLY A 242 -6.13 -16.21 -11.60
N ASN A 243 -5.45 -15.25 -10.94
CA ASN A 243 -5.01 -14.01 -11.56
C ASN A 243 -3.94 -14.23 -12.62
N VAL A 244 -2.93 -15.05 -12.33
CA VAL A 244 -1.87 -15.37 -13.29
C VAL A 244 -2.48 -15.98 -14.55
N VAL A 245 -3.39 -16.95 -14.41
CA VAL A 245 -4.10 -17.53 -15.56
C VAL A 245 -4.86 -16.47 -16.35
N ARG A 246 -5.62 -15.59 -15.69
CA ARG A 246 -6.34 -14.50 -16.36
C ARG A 246 -5.39 -13.57 -17.13
N LYS A 247 -4.28 -13.16 -16.52
CA LYS A 247 -3.27 -12.28 -17.15
C LYS A 247 -2.63 -12.95 -18.36
N VAL A 248 -2.27 -14.23 -18.27
CA VAL A 248 -1.73 -15.01 -19.39
C VAL A 248 -2.72 -15.08 -20.55
N LEU A 249 -4.01 -15.35 -20.27
CA LEU A 249 -5.04 -15.39 -21.30
C LEU A 249 -5.26 -14.03 -21.97
N ILE A 250 -5.22 -12.94 -21.20
CA ILE A 250 -5.33 -11.58 -21.76
C ILE A 250 -4.11 -11.24 -22.63
N ALA A 251 -2.89 -11.48 -22.12
CA ALA A 251 -1.65 -11.22 -22.85
C ALA A 251 -1.54 -12.06 -24.14
N ALA A 252 -2.08 -13.28 -24.14
CA ALA A 252 -2.14 -14.14 -25.32
C ALA A 252 -3.29 -13.78 -26.29
N GLY A 253 -4.11 -12.76 -26.00
CA GLY A 253 -5.27 -12.39 -26.81
C GLY A 253 -6.43 -13.39 -26.75
N LEU A 254 -6.37 -14.39 -25.86
CA LEU A 254 -7.35 -15.46 -25.70
C LEU A 254 -8.54 -15.05 -24.82
N ARG A 255 -8.46 -13.89 -24.15
CA ARG A 255 -9.53 -13.32 -23.34
C ARG A 255 -9.53 -11.79 -23.42
N ARG A 256 -10.71 -11.19 -23.53
CA ARG A 256 -10.91 -9.73 -23.37
C ARG A 256 -11.39 -9.42 -21.95
N GLY A 257 -10.98 -8.29 -21.40
CA GLY A 257 -11.42 -7.82 -20.08
C GLY A 257 -10.38 -6.93 -19.41
N PRO A 258 -10.74 -6.30 -18.28
CA PRO A 258 -9.80 -5.47 -17.51
C PRO A 258 -8.66 -6.32 -16.96
N TRP A 259 -7.49 -5.70 -16.80
CA TRP A 259 -6.36 -6.33 -16.12
C TRP A 259 -6.76 -6.58 -14.65
N PRO A 260 -6.51 -7.77 -14.09
CA PRO A 260 -6.92 -8.06 -12.72
C PRO A 260 -5.99 -7.37 -11.72
N HIS A 261 -6.60 -6.62 -10.80
CA HIS A 261 -6.01 -5.97 -9.63
C HIS A 261 -6.72 -6.43 -8.35
#